data_AF-A0A9D2KDB4-F1
#
_entry.id   AF-A0A9D2KDB4-F1
#
_cell.length_a   1.000
_cell.length_b   1.000
_cell.length_c   1.000
_cell.angle_alpha   90.00
_cell.angle_beta   90.00
_cell.angle_gamma   90.00
#
_symmetry.space_group_name_H-M   'P 1'
#
loop_
_entity.id
_entity.type
_entity.pdbx_description
1 polymer ?
#
loop_
_entity_poly.entity_id
_entity_poly.type
_entity_poly.pdbx_seq_one_letter_code
_entity_poly.pdbx_strand_id
1 'polypeptide(L)'
;MKKLIFIFTALPLLAFAENYSCDELLNDMNNSCNGSSLCIDNFNKYFEIILDTCTYNESERFAYYKLLKPLTLKGTLKYIIDYNASACSPDVRYSIFTPDNEDFSFLIGQEYNGALVKKSFKDIEKMLPKWFKETMLAGSVSFNVELTLENIKDEFYELYEHRNVYKCLGQNISACNFGDEREIFPKAVKVLGKASEEKSGLSSYIYVETSMIYYTLNTEDDYVNIREMPNGKILSKIYKSNMDNIVIVDLE
;
A
#
# COMPACT_ATOMS: atom_id res chain seq x y z
N MET A 1 -56.01 -32.73 -1.94
CA MET A 1 -54.84 -31.86 -2.17
C MET A 1 -54.06 -31.76 -0.87
N LYS A 2 -52.88 -32.40 -0.78
CA LYS A 2 -52.00 -32.35 0.40
C LYS A 2 -50.83 -31.41 0.07
N LYS A 3 -50.59 -30.41 0.94
CA LYS A 3 -49.42 -29.52 0.85
C LYS A 3 -48.18 -30.30 1.29
N LEU A 4 -47.17 -30.35 0.42
CA LEU A 4 -45.83 -30.85 0.75
C LEU A 4 -45.04 -29.66 1.32
N ILE A 5 -44.53 -29.78 2.54
CA ILE A 5 -43.62 -28.82 3.17
C ILE A 5 -42.25 -29.47 3.18
N PHE A 6 -41.27 -28.87 2.50
CA PHE A 6 -39.88 -29.27 2.62
C PHE A 6 -39.24 -28.52 3.80
N ILE A 7 -38.81 -29.27 4.81
CA ILE A 7 -37.91 -28.78 5.85
C ILE A 7 -36.50 -29.19 5.42
N PHE A 8 -35.72 -28.23 4.92
CA PHE A 8 -34.28 -28.42 4.78
C PHE A 8 -33.65 -28.22 6.16
N THR A 9 -33.19 -29.31 6.78
CA THR A 9 -32.20 -29.21 7.84
C THR A 9 -30.86 -28.97 7.16
N ALA A 10 -30.35 -27.74 7.26
CA ALA A 10 -28.96 -27.48 6.93
C ALA A 10 -28.11 -28.23 7.97
N LEU A 11 -27.59 -29.40 7.60
CA LEU A 11 -26.42 -29.94 8.24
C LEU A 11 -25.29 -28.91 8.04
N PRO A 12 -24.65 -28.40 9.10
CA PRO A 12 -23.42 -27.68 8.90
C PRO A 12 -22.43 -28.67 8.30
N LEU A 13 -22.04 -28.44 7.05
CA LEU A 13 -20.79 -28.98 6.52
C LEU A 13 -19.69 -28.42 7.41
N LEU A 14 -19.37 -29.15 8.48
CA LEU A 14 -18.07 -29.08 9.12
C LEU A 14 -17.08 -29.54 8.06
N ALA A 15 -16.64 -28.60 7.22
CA ALA A 15 -15.45 -28.77 6.43
C ALA A 15 -14.33 -29.06 7.42
N PHE A 16 -13.73 -30.23 7.30
CA PHE A 16 -12.54 -30.58 8.03
C PHE A 16 -11.46 -29.55 7.66
N ALA A 17 -11.15 -28.64 8.58
CA ALA A 17 -9.96 -27.81 8.47
C ALA A 17 -8.76 -28.74 8.63
N GLU A 18 -8.20 -29.20 7.52
CA GLU A 18 -6.84 -29.73 7.53
C GLU A 18 -5.92 -28.52 7.77
N ASN A 19 -5.21 -28.52 8.90
CA ASN A 19 -4.23 -27.49 9.23
C ASN A 19 -3.11 -27.51 8.17
N TYR A 20 -3.19 -26.64 7.17
CA TYR A 20 -2.02 -26.29 6.37
C TYR A 20 -1.05 -25.51 7.27
N SER A 21 0.22 -25.92 7.28
CA SER A 21 1.22 -25.30 8.12
C SER A 21 1.58 -23.91 7.59
N CYS A 22 1.51 -22.90 8.45
CA CYS A 22 1.95 -21.54 8.15
C CYS A 22 3.49 -21.38 8.12
N ASP A 23 4.24 -22.49 8.17
CA ASP A 23 5.70 -22.53 8.03
C ASP A 23 6.18 -21.81 6.75
N GLU A 24 5.38 -21.81 5.68
CA GLU A 24 5.71 -21.10 4.44
C GLU A 24 5.76 -19.57 4.61
N LEU A 25 4.88 -18.97 5.42
CA LEU A 25 4.89 -17.52 5.67
C LEU A 25 6.10 -17.09 6.51
N LEU A 26 6.47 -17.92 7.49
CA LEU A 26 7.70 -17.71 8.25
C LEU A 26 8.94 -17.82 7.35
N ASN A 27 8.94 -18.78 6.41
CA ASN A 27 9.99 -18.91 5.41
C ASN A 27 10.05 -17.70 4.48
N ASP A 28 8.91 -17.14 4.05
CA ASP A 28 8.88 -15.94 3.19
C ASP A 28 9.41 -14.69 3.90
N MET A 29 9.16 -14.56 5.20
CA MET A 29 9.76 -13.50 6.00
C MET A 29 11.27 -13.70 6.13
N ASN A 30 11.74 -14.93 6.37
CA ASN A 30 13.17 -15.24 6.39
C ASN A 30 13.83 -15.05 5.01
N ASN A 31 13.12 -15.33 3.91
CA ASN A 31 13.61 -15.13 2.55
C ASN A 31 13.79 -13.63 2.25
N SER A 32 12.97 -12.75 2.81
CA SER A 32 13.18 -11.30 2.70
C SER A 32 14.42 -10.76 3.41
N CYS A 33 15.08 -11.60 4.22
CA CYS A 33 16.42 -11.33 4.73
C CYS A 33 17.54 -11.65 3.74
N ASN A 34 17.24 -12.14 2.52
CA ASN A 34 18.24 -12.52 1.50
C ASN A 34 19.37 -13.43 2.05
N GLY A 35 19.03 -14.32 2.99
CA GLY A 35 19.99 -15.22 3.64
C GLY A 35 20.85 -14.60 4.74
N SER A 36 20.61 -13.34 5.14
CA SER A 36 21.29 -12.72 6.28
C SER A 36 20.84 -13.34 7.60
N SER A 37 21.73 -14.09 8.26
CA SER A 37 21.45 -14.71 9.56
C SER A 37 21.13 -13.66 10.63
N LEU A 38 21.77 -12.49 10.57
CA LEU A 38 21.56 -11.41 11.53
C LEU A 38 20.16 -10.78 11.36
N CYS A 39 19.66 -10.69 10.12
CA CYS A 39 18.29 -10.25 9.86
C CYS A 39 17.26 -11.25 10.39
N ILE A 40 17.48 -12.55 10.15
CA ILE A 40 16.63 -13.63 10.68
C ILE A 40 16.64 -13.64 12.21
N ASP A 41 17.81 -13.51 12.82
CA ASP A 41 17.97 -13.43 14.28
C ASP A 41 17.25 -12.21 14.85
N ASN A 42 17.33 -11.05 14.19
CA ASN A 42 16.60 -9.87 14.61
C ASN A 42 15.09 -10.03 14.43
N PHE A 43 14.62 -10.65 13.34
CA PHE A 43 13.21 -10.98 13.19
C PHE A 43 12.71 -11.83 14.37
N ASN A 44 13.36 -12.97 14.64
CA ASN A 44 13.00 -13.88 15.73
C ASN A 44 13.16 -13.26 17.14
N LYS A 45 14.06 -12.29 17.30
CA LYS A 45 14.30 -11.57 18.55
C LYS A 45 13.23 -10.52 18.87
N TYR A 46 12.59 -9.96 17.85
CA TYR A 46 11.67 -8.85 18.00
C TYR A 46 10.22 -9.22 17.71
N PHE A 47 9.95 -10.27 16.94
CA PHE A 47 8.62 -10.60 16.46
C PHE A 47 8.21 -12.04 16.82
N GLU A 48 6.92 -12.21 17.11
CA GLU A 48 6.28 -13.49 17.33
C GLU A 48 4.98 -13.53 16.51
N ILE A 49 4.77 -14.62 15.79
CA ILE A 49 3.51 -14.87 15.07
C ILE A 49 2.38 -15.04 16.09
N ILE A 50 1.28 -14.31 15.92
CA ILE A 50 0.13 -14.35 16.85
C ILE A 50 -1.17 -14.80 16.21
N LEU A 51 -1.24 -14.74 14.89
CA LEU A 51 -2.34 -15.28 14.13
C LEU A 51 -1.78 -15.70 12.78
N ASP A 52 -2.05 -16.94 12.44
CA ASP A 52 -1.67 -17.56 11.19
C ASP A 52 -2.94 -18.21 10.62
N THR A 53 -3.69 -17.43 9.85
CA THR A 53 -4.88 -17.97 9.19
C THR A 53 -4.51 -18.35 7.76
N CYS A 54 -4.52 -19.64 7.47
CA CYS A 54 -4.58 -20.14 6.10
C CYS A 54 -6.04 -20.47 5.78
N THR A 55 -6.69 -19.71 4.90
CA THR A 55 -8.04 -20.04 4.47
C THR A 55 -7.99 -21.06 3.33
N TYR A 56 -8.85 -22.07 3.44
CA TYR A 56 -8.96 -23.14 2.46
C TYR A 56 -9.71 -22.60 1.25
N ASN A 57 -8.97 -22.10 0.25
CA ASN A 57 -9.30 -21.99 -1.19
C ASN A 57 -8.15 -21.27 -1.94
N GLU A 58 -7.01 -21.95 -2.06
CA GLU A 58 -5.96 -21.79 -3.09
C GLU A 58 -5.38 -20.41 -3.46
N SER A 59 -5.56 -19.35 -2.67
CA SER A 59 -4.96 -18.06 -3.05
C SER A 59 -4.71 -17.05 -1.94
N GLU A 60 -5.22 -17.24 -0.72
CA GLU A 60 -5.14 -16.22 0.34
C GLU A 60 -4.50 -16.76 1.62
N ARG A 61 -3.47 -16.07 2.13
CA ARG A 61 -2.71 -16.45 3.33
C ARG A 61 -2.39 -15.20 4.14
N PHE A 62 -2.67 -15.26 5.44
CA PHE A 62 -2.46 -14.11 6.32
C PHE A 62 -1.63 -14.50 7.54
N ALA A 63 -0.63 -13.69 7.86
CA ALA A 63 0.10 -13.76 9.12
C ALA A 63 0.15 -12.38 9.78
N TYR A 64 -0.12 -12.35 11.08
CA TYR A 64 0.14 -11.17 11.91
C TYR A 64 1.20 -11.47 12.95
N TYR A 65 2.04 -10.47 13.14
CA TYR A 65 3.16 -10.54 14.05
C TYR A 65 2.97 -9.49 15.15
N LYS A 66 3.16 -9.91 16.41
CA LYS A 66 3.32 -8.99 17.53
C LYS A 66 4.80 -8.74 17.76
N LEU A 67 5.08 -7.57 18.26
CA LEU A 67 6.36 -7.15 18.75
C LEU A 67 6.56 -7.66 20.19
N LEU A 68 7.69 -8.31 20.44
CA LEU A 68 8.08 -8.80 21.77
C LEU A 68 8.55 -7.66 22.69
N LYS A 69 9.04 -6.55 22.11
CA LYS A 69 9.50 -5.36 22.82
C LYS A 69 9.47 -4.13 21.92
N PRO A 70 9.14 -2.93 22.42
CA PRO A 70 9.11 -1.71 21.62
C PRO A 70 10.37 -1.53 20.78
N LEU A 71 10.19 -1.07 19.55
CA LEU A 71 11.25 -0.94 18.57
C LEU A 71 11.15 0.43 17.89
N THR A 72 12.27 1.15 17.84
CA THR A 72 12.38 2.42 17.13
C THR A 72 13.41 2.27 16.03
N LEU A 73 13.01 2.59 14.80
CA LEU A 73 13.82 2.44 13.61
C LEU A 73 13.96 3.78 12.90
N LYS A 74 15.15 4.05 12.38
CA LYS A 74 15.35 5.12 11.41
C LYS A 74 15.31 4.55 10.01
N GLY A 75 14.82 5.37 9.08
CA GLY A 75 14.67 4.95 7.70
C GLY A 75 14.08 6.05 6.85
N THR A 76 13.76 5.66 5.62
CA THR A 76 13.04 6.50 4.65
C THR A 76 11.60 6.04 4.55
N LEU A 77 10.65 6.97 4.68
CA LEU A 77 9.24 6.77 4.36
C LEU A 77 8.94 7.45 3.02
N LYS A 78 8.58 6.66 2.02
CA LYS A 78 8.30 7.13 0.65
C LYS A 78 6.80 7.06 0.38
N TYR A 79 6.19 8.20 0.07
CA TYR A 79 4.81 8.29 -0.42
C TYR A 79 4.82 8.22 -1.95
N ILE A 80 3.95 7.41 -2.52
CA ILE A 80 3.93 7.12 -3.96
C ILE A 80 2.52 7.33 -4.49
N ILE A 81 2.42 7.98 -5.65
CA ILE A 81 1.23 7.94 -6.51
C ILE A 81 1.66 7.24 -7.81
N ASP A 82 1.05 6.10 -8.09
CA ASP A 82 1.30 5.32 -9.30
C ASP A 82 -0.02 4.86 -9.90
N TYR A 83 -0.29 5.27 -11.14
CA TYR A 83 -1.51 4.92 -11.86
C TYR A 83 -1.32 3.72 -12.79
N ASN A 84 -0.17 3.04 -12.72
CA ASN A 84 0.05 1.76 -13.39
C ASN A 84 -0.61 0.57 -12.65
N ALA A 85 -1.67 0.84 -11.90
CA ALA A 85 -2.29 -0.11 -10.99
C ALA A 85 -3.12 -1.15 -11.77
N SER A 86 -2.88 -2.43 -11.51
CA SER A 86 -3.56 -3.54 -12.20
C SER A 86 -5.02 -3.69 -11.73
N ALA A 87 -5.82 -4.49 -12.44
CA ALA A 87 -7.24 -4.72 -12.14
C ALA A 87 -7.53 -5.26 -10.72
N CYS A 88 -6.51 -5.73 -10.00
CA CYS A 88 -6.65 -6.35 -8.69
C CYS A 88 -6.07 -5.52 -7.53
N SER A 89 -5.41 -4.39 -7.81
CA SER A 89 -4.96 -3.43 -6.78
C SER A 89 -5.36 -2.02 -7.21
N PRO A 90 -6.48 -1.48 -6.73
CA PRO A 90 -6.98 -0.17 -7.13
C PRO A 90 -6.24 0.99 -6.42
N ASP A 91 -5.35 0.70 -5.47
CA ASP A 91 -4.73 1.71 -4.63
C ASP A 91 -3.58 2.40 -5.37
N VAL A 92 -3.94 3.43 -6.12
CA VAL A 92 -2.99 4.32 -6.82
C VAL A 92 -2.10 5.12 -5.87
N ARG A 93 -2.32 5.02 -4.55
CA ARG A 93 -1.55 5.72 -3.52
C ARG A 93 -1.18 4.76 -2.42
N TYR A 94 0.12 4.64 -2.19
CA TYR A 94 0.66 3.82 -1.11
C TYR A 94 1.90 4.48 -0.54
N SER A 95 2.38 3.97 0.59
CA SER A 95 3.60 4.44 1.21
C SER A 95 4.46 3.28 1.64
N ILE A 96 5.76 3.35 1.38
CA ILE A 96 6.71 2.28 1.70
C ILE A 96 7.71 2.79 2.73
N PHE A 97 7.98 1.98 3.75
CA PHE A 97 9.09 2.20 4.67
C PHE A 97 10.34 1.41 4.24
N THR A 98 11.51 2.00 4.42
CA THR A 98 12.80 1.35 4.19
C THR A 98 13.72 1.69 5.37
N PRO A 99 14.11 0.72 6.22
CA PRO A 99 15.00 0.99 7.34
C PRO A 99 16.42 1.32 6.88
N ASP A 100 17.11 2.17 7.63
CA ASP A 100 18.53 2.48 7.40
C ASP A 100 19.45 1.31 7.81
N ASN A 101 18.98 0.45 8.72
CA ASN A 101 19.72 -0.72 9.19
C ASN A 101 19.26 -1.97 8.42
N GLU A 102 20.19 -2.55 7.65
CA GLU A 102 19.99 -3.77 6.86
C GLU A 102 19.61 -5.00 7.70
N ASP A 103 19.92 -5.00 8.98
CA ASP A 103 19.46 -6.01 9.95
C ASP A 103 17.92 -6.11 10.05
N PHE A 104 17.22 -5.10 9.57
CA PHE A 104 15.76 -5.04 9.52
C PHE A 104 15.25 -5.11 8.08
N SER A 105 16.02 -5.68 7.12
CA SER A 105 15.66 -5.70 5.70
C SER A 105 14.33 -6.39 5.41
N PHE A 106 13.84 -7.26 6.29
CA PHE A 106 12.48 -7.85 6.20
C PHE A 106 11.36 -6.79 6.22
N LEU A 107 11.67 -5.57 6.68
CA LEU A 107 10.75 -4.42 6.65
C LEU A 107 10.82 -3.60 5.36
N ILE A 108 11.73 -3.91 4.43
CA ILE A 108 11.82 -3.22 3.13
C ILE A 108 10.60 -3.58 2.29
N GLY A 109 10.02 -2.58 1.64
CA GLY A 109 8.87 -2.79 0.76
C GLY A 109 7.55 -2.97 1.51
N GLN A 110 7.57 -2.93 2.84
CA GLN A 110 6.34 -2.97 3.63
C GLN A 110 5.58 -1.66 3.44
N GLU A 111 4.31 -1.79 3.10
CA GLU A 111 3.34 -0.73 3.08
C GLU A 111 3.10 -0.18 4.48
N TYR A 112 3.32 1.11 4.60
CA TYR A 112 3.07 1.88 5.80
C TYR A 112 1.58 2.15 5.92
N ASN A 113 0.94 1.50 6.90
CA ASN A 113 -0.47 1.76 7.20
C ASN A 113 -0.61 3.00 8.08
N GLY A 114 -0.70 4.17 7.43
CA GLY A 114 -0.74 5.47 8.08
C GLY A 114 -2.05 5.85 8.75
N ALA A 115 -3.13 5.11 8.49
CA ALA A 115 -4.48 5.42 8.99
C ALA A 115 -4.54 5.46 10.54
N LEU A 116 -3.62 4.74 11.18
CA LEU A 116 -3.55 4.59 12.64
C LEU A 116 -2.74 5.70 13.32
N VAL A 117 -1.96 6.48 12.56
CA VAL A 117 -1.13 7.57 13.09
C VAL A 117 -1.58 8.94 12.55
N LYS A 118 -2.87 9.25 12.76
CA LYS A 118 -3.53 10.47 12.26
C LYS A 118 -2.77 11.77 12.56
N LYS A 119 -2.08 11.86 13.71
CA LYS A 119 -1.31 13.06 14.07
C LYS A 119 -0.04 13.21 13.23
N SER A 120 0.78 12.16 13.12
CA SER A 120 2.00 12.20 12.31
C SER A 120 1.70 12.38 10.83
N PHE A 121 0.61 11.76 10.33
CA PHE A 121 0.18 11.94 8.95
C PHE A 121 -0.12 13.40 8.63
N LYS A 122 -0.83 14.13 9.50
CA LYS A 122 -1.13 15.56 9.30
C LYS A 122 0.12 16.43 9.22
N ASP A 123 1.19 16.07 9.92
CA ASP A 123 2.43 16.84 9.88
C ASP A 123 3.21 16.57 8.60
N ILE A 124 3.22 15.32 8.13
CA ILE A 124 3.77 14.94 6.82
C ILE A 124 2.98 15.60 5.69
N GLU A 125 1.65 15.61 5.77
CA GLU A 125 0.75 16.17 4.75
C GLU A 125 0.99 17.67 4.50
N LYS A 126 1.49 18.42 5.49
CA LYS A 126 1.89 19.83 5.34
C LYS A 126 3.21 20.00 4.60
N MET A 127 4.06 18.97 4.62
CA MET A 127 5.37 18.97 3.98
C MET A 127 5.33 18.43 2.55
N LEU A 128 4.22 17.82 2.13
CA LEU A 128 4.02 17.38 0.76
C LEU A 128 3.96 18.58 -0.20
N PRO A 129 4.60 18.49 -1.38
CA PRO A 129 4.54 19.53 -2.38
C PRO A 129 3.14 19.62 -3.01
N LYS A 130 2.77 20.83 -3.46
CA LYS A 130 1.48 21.08 -4.12
C LYS A 130 1.21 20.15 -5.30
N TRP A 131 2.23 19.84 -6.10
CA TRP A 131 2.04 18.98 -7.28
C TRP A 131 1.61 17.55 -6.92
N PHE A 132 2.02 17.07 -5.74
CA PHE A 132 1.70 15.73 -5.25
C PHE A 132 0.34 15.73 -4.55
N LYS A 133 0.05 16.77 -3.75
CA LYS A 133 -1.16 16.87 -2.93
C LYS A 133 -2.39 17.41 -3.68
N GLU A 134 -2.21 18.45 -4.48
CA GLU A 134 -3.32 19.20 -5.09
C GLU A 134 -3.58 18.74 -6.53
N THR A 135 -2.52 18.54 -7.32
CA THR A 135 -2.68 18.13 -8.73
C THR A 135 -2.64 16.63 -8.94
N MET A 136 -2.42 15.84 -7.88
CA MET A 136 -2.47 14.37 -7.93
C MET A 136 -1.56 13.75 -9.01
N LEU A 137 -0.44 14.40 -9.37
CA LEU A 137 0.44 13.87 -10.39
C LEU A 137 1.22 12.67 -9.84
N ALA A 138 1.38 11.63 -10.68
CA ALA A 138 2.19 10.47 -10.38
C ALA A 138 3.63 10.86 -10.01
N GLY A 139 4.21 10.13 -9.08
CA GLY A 139 5.52 10.45 -8.54
C GLY A 139 5.70 9.94 -7.12
N SER A 140 6.75 10.41 -6.47
CA SER A 140 7.02 10.08 -5.08
C SER A 140 7.65 11.22 -4.29
N VAL A 141 7.40 11.20 -2.97
CA VAL A 141 7.96 12.13 -2.00
C VAL A 141 8.47 11.32 -0.82
N SER A 142 9.75 11.48 -0.50
CA SER A 142 10.41 10.69 0.54
C SER A 142 10.82 11.57 1.73
N PHE A 143 10.69 11.02 2.93
CA PHE A 143 11.07 11.65 4.19
C PHE A 143 12.00 10.75 4.97
N ASN A 144 13.05 11.33 5.55
CA ASN A 144 13.82 10.68 6.60
C ASN A 144 12.96 10.70 7.87
N VAL A 145 12.72 9.53 8.45
CA VAL A 145 11.84 9.38 9.60
C VAL A 145 12.47 8.54 10.69
N GLU A 146 11.98 8.73 11.90
CA GLU A 146 12.12 7.80 13.01
C GLU A 146 10.73 7.22 13.30
N LEU A 147 10.60 5.91 13.12
CA LEU A 147 9.37 5.15 13.23
C LEU A 147 9.40 4.33 14.51
N THR A 148 8.35 4.46 15.33
CA THR A 148 8.18 3.70 16.56
C THR A 148 7.11 2.64 16.36
N LEU A 149 7.52 1.38 16.52
CA LEU A 149 6.67 0.20 16.51
C LEU A 149 6.28 -0.19 17.93
N GLU A 150 4.99 -0.42 18.10
CA GLU A 150 4.41 -1.08 19.27
C GLU A 150 3.22 -1.92 18.81
N ASN A 151 2.79 -2.86 19.65
CA ASN A 151 1.58 -3.62 19.39
C ASN A 151 0.37 -2.71 19.46
N ILE A 152 -0.32 -2.55 18.34
CA ILE A 152 -1.59 -1.88 18.27
C ILE A 152 -2.71 -2.91 18.46
N LYS A 153 -3.74 -2.52 19.19
CA LYS A 153 -4.96 -3.32 19.25
C LYS A 153 -5.75 -3.01 17.98
N ASP A 154 -5.99 -4.02 17.17
CA ASP A 154 -6.82 -3.91 15.98
C ASP A 154 -7.90 -4.99 15.98
N GLU A 155 -9.04 -4.68 15.38
CA GLU A 155 -10.12 -5.64 15.19
C GLU A 155 -9.87 -6.36 13.88
N PHE A 156 -9.54 -7.64 13.96
CA PHE A 156 -9.40 -8.47 12.77
C PHE A 156 -10.78 -8.96 12.34
N TYR A 157 -11.12 -8.66 11.09
CA TYR A 157 -12.34 -9.11 10.43
C TYR A 157 -11.95 -10.08 9.32
N GLU A 158 -12.10 -11.37 9.58
CA GLU A 158 -12.03 -12.39 8.52
C GLU A 158 -13.27 -13.27 8.63
N LEU A 159 -13.95 -13.40 7.50
CA LEU A 159 -15.05 -14.30 7.10
C LEU A 159 -16.05 -14.81 8.16
N TYR A 160 -15.65 -15.26 9.37
CA TYR A 160 -16.53 -15.78 10.42
C TYR A 160 -16.08 -15.51 11.88
N GLU A 161 -15.00 -14.78 12.15
CA GLU A 161 -14.54 -14.57 13.53
C GLU A 161 -14.08 -13.14 13.83
N HIS A 162 -14.55 -12.62 14.96
CA HIS A 162 -14.13 -11.34 15.52
C HIS A 162 -13.09 -11.59 16.62
N ARG A 163 -11.83 -11.26 16.34
CA ARG A 163 -10.77 -11.34 17.35
C ARG A 163 -10.07 -10.00 17.48
N ASN A 164 -9.84 -9.60 18.73
CA ASN A 164 -8.91 -8.52 19.01
C ASN A 164 -7.49 -9.07 18.89
N VAL A 165 -6.72 -8.58 17.95
CA VAL A 165 -5.32 -8.94 17.77
C VAL A 165 -4.42 -7.76 18.11
N TYR A 166 -3.30 -8.05 18.76
CA TYR A 166 -2.28 -7.07 19.10
C TYR A 166 -1.12 -7.20 18.11
N LYS A 167 -1.21 -6.52 16.97
CA LYS A 167 -0.27 -6.68 15.85
C LYS A 167 0.62 -5.46 15.67
N CYS A 168 1.71 -5.64 14.94
CA CYS A 168 2.61 -4.56 14.51
C CYS A 168 3.08 -4.74 13.07
N LEU A 169 3.03 -5.97 12.54
CA LEU A 169 3.22 -6.29 11.13
C LEU A 169 2.09 -7.22 10.66
N GLY A 170 1.73 -7.11 9.39
CA GLY A 170 0.84 -8.02 8.68
C GLY A 170 1.48 -8.48 7.38
N GLN A 171 1.22 -9.73 7.01
CA GLN A 171 1.54 -10.27 5.71
C GLN A 171 0.27 -10.89 5.15
N ASN A 172 -0.08 -10.50 3.93
CA ASN A 172 -1.23 -10.96 3.18
C ASN A 172 -0.73 -11.38 1.79
N ILE A 173 -0.82 -12.67 1.50
CA ILE A 173 -0.56 -13.20 0.18
C ILE A 173 -1.92 -13.52 -0.41
N SER A 174 -2.40 -12.75 -1.39
CA SER A 174 -3.65 -13.02 -2.13
C SER A 174 -3.34 -13.22 -3.61
N ALA A 175 -4.09 -14.05 -4.36
CA ALA A 175 -3.90 -14.11 -5.82
C ALA A 175 -4.36 -12.84 -6.56
N CYS A 176 -5.17 -12.01 -5.91
CA CYS A 176 -5.50 -10.67 -6.42
C CYS A 176 -4.43 -9.63 -6.03
N ASN A 177 -3.68 -9.88 -4.97
CA ASN A 177 -2.54 -9.04 -4.61
C ASN A 177 -1.34 -9.63 -5.35
N PHE A 178 -0.94 -9.08 -6.49
CA PHE A 178 0.24 -9.54 -7.25
C PHE A 178 1.56 -9.33 -6.48
N GLY A 179 1.70 -9.95 -5.30
CA GLY A 179 2.79 -9.79 -4.35
C GLY A 179 2.34 -10.04 -2.90
N ASP A 180 3.33 -10.29 -2.05
CA ASP A 180 3.19 -10.25 -0.60
C ASP A 180 2.80 -8.82 -0.18
N GLU A 181 1.52 -8.58 0.10
CA GLU A 181 1.12 -7.37 0.81
C GLU A 181 1.65 -7.48 2.23
N ARG A 182 2.42 -6.47 2.60
CA ARG A 182 3.33 -6.53 3.73
C ARG A 182 3.10 -5.22 4.43
N GLU A 183 2.36 -5.22 5.52
CA GLU A 183 1.96 -3.99 6.21
C GLU A 183 2.75 -3.80 7.50
N ILE A 184 3.19 -2.56 7.71
CA ILE A 184 3.74 -2.10 8.99
C ILE A 184 2.74 -1.19 9.69
N PHE A 185 2.46 -1.49 10.96
CA PHE A 185 1.51 -0.76 11.80
C PHE A 185 2.25 0.05 12.88
N PRO A 186 2.69 1.26 12.56
CA PRO A 186 3.43 2.12 13.48
C PRO A 186 2.51 2.73 14.54
N LYS A 187 3.06 2.94 15.72
CA LYS A 187 2.43 3.77 16.75
C LYS A 187 2.67 5.25 16.51
N ALA A 188 3.87 5.60 16.06
CA ALA A 188 4.27 6.98 15.87
C ALA A 188 5.32 7.10 14.76
N VAL A 189 5.29 8.23 14.07
CA VAL A 189 6.33 8.65 13.13
C VAL A 189 6.77 10.06 13.46
N LYS A 190 8.09 10.24 13.53
CA LYS A 190 8.74 11.53 13.67
C LYS A 190 9.50 11.83 12.39
N VAL A 191 9.12 12.92 11.71
CA VAL A 191 9.81 13.38 10.51
C VAL A 191 11.11 14.08 10.92
N LEU A 192 12.23 13.61 10.38
CA LEU A 192 13.56 14.19 10.60
C LEU A 192 13.91 15.20 9.51
N GLY A 193 13.37 15.01 8.31
CA GLY A 193 13.54 15.91 7.18
C GLY A 193 12.99 15.32 5.90
N LYS A 194 12.89 16.15 4.88
CA LYS A 194 12.55 15.71 3.52
C LYS A 194 13.80 15.17 2.84
N ALA A 195 13.69 13.98 2.25
CA ALA A 195 14.80 13.30 1.58
C ALA A 195 14.81 13.61 0.08
N SER A 196 13.68 13.42 -0.61
CA SER A 196 13.61 13.60 -2.07
C SER A 196 12.18 13.85 -2.57
N GLU A 197 12.09 14.37 -3.81
CA GLU A 197 10.87 14.42 -4.61
C GLU A 197 11.19 13.98 -6.04
N GLU A 198 10.30 13.21 -6.63
CA GLU A 198 10.41 12.77 -8.00
C GLU A 198 9.03 12.77 -8.66
N LYS A 199 8.91 13.44 -9.80
CA LYS A 199 7.69 13.37 -10.63
C LYS A 199 7.87 12.23 -11.62
N SER A 200 6.89 11.35 -11.72
CA SER A 200 6.93 10.26 -12.69
C SER A 200 6.61 10.74 -14.09
N GLY A 201 7.17 10.04 -15.08
CA GLY A 201 6.83 10.23 -16.49
C GLY A 201 5.57 9.46 -16.91
N LEU A 202 5.31 9.46 -18.22
CA LEU A 202 4.14 8.81 -18.83
C LEU A 202 3.99 7.32 -18.45
N SER A 203 5.10 6.63 -18.15
CA SER A 203 5.08 5.20 -17.80
C SER A 203 4.23 4.87 -16.58
N SER A 204 4.09 5.79 -15.62
CA SER A 204 3.22 5.62 -14.45
C SER A 204 1.74 5.78 -14.75
N TYR A 205 1.36 5.98 -16.02
CA TYR A 205 -0.03 6.18 -16.45
C TYR A 205 -0.48 5.12 -17.49
N ILE A 206 0.38 4.15 -17.83
CA ILE A 206 0.16 3.19 -18.93
C ILE A 206 -1.09 2.31 -18.72
N TYR A 207 -1.42 1.91 -17.48
CA TYR A 207 -2.60 1.05 -17.29
C TYR A 207 -3.93 1.81 -17.41
N VAL A 208 -3.93 3.09 -17.01
CA VAL A 208 -5.06 3.99 -17.27
C VAL A 208 -5.21 4.28 -18.77
N GLU A 209 -4.21 4.04 -19.61
CA GLU A 209 -4.30 4.17 -21.08
C GLU A 209 -5.47 3.33 -21.66
N THR A 210 -5.93 2.29 -20.94
CA THR A 210 -7.08 1.47 -21.34
C THR A 210 -8.45 1.97 -20.82
N SER A 211 -8.47 2.88 -19.84
CA SER A 211 -9.68 3.41 -19.18
C SER A 211 -9.79 4.95 -19.17
N MET A 212 -8.78 5.66 -19.66
CA MET A 212 -8.76 7.12 -19.81
C MET A 212 -9.71 7.57 -20.91
N ILE A 213 -10.47 8.63 -20.63
CA ILE A 213 -11.10 9.43 -21.67
C ILE A 213 -10.00 10.26 -22.32
N TYR A 214 -9.63 9.90 -23.54
CA TYR A 214 -8.75 10.72 -24.35
C TYR A 214 -9.50 11.95 -24.83
N TYR A 215 -8.94 13.12 -24.56
CA TYR A 215 -9.42 14.36 -25.13
C TYR A 215 -8.54 14.77 -26.30
N THR A 216 -9.16 14.93 -27.46
CA THR A 216 -8.53 15.62 -28.59
C THR A 216 -8.79 17.11 -28.46
N LEU A 217 -7.72 17.91 -28.38
CA LEU A 217 -7.81 19.36 -28.45
C LEU A 217 -8.04 19.79 -29.90
N ASN A 218 -9.26 20.24 -30.21
CA ASN A 218 -9.56 20.88 -31.49
C ASN A 218 -9.59 22.41 -31.31
N THR A 219 -8.74 23.11 -32.05
CA THR A 219 -8.74 24.59 -32.09
C THR A 219 -8.45 25.12 -33.50
N GLU A 220 -9.05 26.27 -33.83
CA GLU A 220 -8.72 27.04 -35.02
C GLU A 220 -7.49 27.94 -34.79
N ASP A 221 -7.14 28.21 -33.54
CA ASP A 221 -6.00 29.06 -33.16
C ASP A 221 -4.65 28.34 -33.38
N ASP A 222 -3.60 29.13 -33.62
CA ASP A 222 -2.22 28.63 -33.76
C ASP A 222 -1.67 27.99 -32.47
N TYR A 223 -2.27 28.31 -31.32
CA TYR A 223 -1.89 27.77 -30.03
C TYR A 223 -3.03 27.86 -29.00
N VAL A 224 -2.97 27.01 -27.97
CA VAL A 224 -3.79 27.13 -26.76
C VAL A 224 -2.90 27.45 -25.55
N ASN A 225 -3.47 28.16 -24.57
CA ASN A 225 -2.78 28.45 -23.31
C ASN A 225 -3.16 27.40 -22.25
N ILE A 226 -2.16 26.76 -21.63
CA ILE A 226 -2.38 26.03 -20.38
C ILE A 226 -2.44 27.07 -19.26
N ARG A 227 -3.47 26.97 -18.42
CA ARG A 227 -3.68 27.89 -17.30
C ARG A 227 -3.72 27.14 -15.98
N GLU A 228 -3.18 27.76 -14.95
CA GLU A 228 -3.31 27.29 -13.57
C GLU A 228 -4.72 27.57 -13.06
N MET A 229 -5.41 26.58 -12.49
CA MET A 229 -6.64 26.77 -11.75
C MET A 229 -6.31 27.12 -10.28
N PRO A 230 -7.03 28.04 -9.60
CA PRO A 230 -8.19 28.81 -10.07
C PRO A 230 -7.85 30.19 -10.66
N ASN A 231 -6.59 30.64 -10.55
CA ASN A 231 -6.22 32.03 -10.82
C ASN A 231 -6.13 32.39 -12.33
N GLY A 232 -6.14 31.40 -13.22
CA GLY A 232 -6.12 31.59 -14.67
C GLY A 232 -4.76 32.01 -15.22
N LYS A 233 -3.68 31.95 -14.41
CA LYS A 233 -2.32 32.32 -14.84
C LYS A 233 -1.87 31.41 -15.97
N ILE A 234 -1.37 31.99 -17.06
CA ILE A 234 -0.82 31.24 -18.18
C ILE A 234 0.49 30.57 -17.72
N LEU A 235 0.53 29.25 -17.78
CA LEU A 235 1.68 28.42 -17.43
C LEU A 235 2.55 28.16 -18.66
N SER A 236 1.91 27.82 -19.78
CA SER A 236 2.59 27.51 -21.03
C SER A 236 1.66 27.68 -22.22
N LYS A 237 2.25 27.64 -23.43
CA LYS A 237 1.53 27.59 -24.69
C LYS A 237 1.77 26.25 -25.36
N ILE A 238 0.71 25.63 -25.84
CA ILE A 238 0.76 24.47 -26.72
C ILE A 238 0.48 24.97 -28.13
N TYR A 239 1.47 24.91 -29.00
CA TYR A 239 1.29 25.20 -30.42
C TYR A 239 0.53 24.07 -31.10
N LYS A 240 -0.28 24.41 -32.10
CA LYS A 240 -1.08 23.46 -32.88
C LYS A 240 -0.25 22.34 -33.49
N SER A 241 0.98 22.65 -33.94
CA SER A 241 1.95 21.68 -34.47
C SER A 241 2.37 20.59 -33.46
N ASN A 242 2.15 20.82 -32.17
CA ASN A 242 2.58 19.94 -31.10
C ASN A 242 1.40 19.23 -30.41
N MET A 243 0.16 19.48 -30.84
CA MET A 243 -1.04 18.96 -30.17
C MET A 243 -1.15 17.44 -30.25
N ASP A 244 -0.76 16.83 -31.38
CA ASP A 244 -0.78 15.38 -31.57
C ASP A 244 0.20 14.64 -30.65
N ASN A 245 1.15 15.36 -30.04
CA ASN A 245 2.12 14.81 -29.09
C ASN A 245 1.67 14.97 -27.62
N ILE A 246 0.43 15.44 -27.38
CA ILE A 246 -0.06 15.74 -26.04
C ILE A 246 -1.21 14.81 -25.70
N VAL A 247 -1.01 14.06 -24.62
CA VAL A 247 -2.07 13.28 -24.00
C VAL A 247 -2.67 14.12 -22.88
N ILE A 248 -3.98 14.35 -22.95
CA ILE A 248 -4.76 14.96 -21.88
C ILE A 248 -5.46 13.83 -21.14
N VAL A 249 -5.24 13.80 -19.84
CA VAL A 249 -5.75 12.80 -18.93
C VAL A 249 -6.65 13.50 -17.93
N ASP A 250 -7.85 12.96 -17.73
CA ASP A 250 -8.66 13.29 -16.56
C ASP A 250 -8.20 12.43 -15.38
N LEU A 251 -7.81 13.09 -14.29
CA LEU A 251 -7.48 12.42 -13.03
C LEU A 251 -8.64 12.72 -12.08
N GLU A 252 -9.61 11.82 -12.01
CA GLU A 252 -10.75 11.90 -11.06
C GLU A 252 -10.29 11.88 -9.59
#